data_AF-A0A9D3S8Y5-F1
#
_entry.id   AF-A0A9D3S8Y5-F1
#
_cell.length_a   1.000
_cell.length_b   1.000
_cell.length_c   1.000
_cell.angle_alpha   90.00
_cell.angle_beta   90.00
_cell.angle_gamma   90.00
#
_symmetry.space_group_name_H-M   'P 1'
#
loop_
_entity.id
_entity.type
_entity.pdbx_description
1 polymer ?
#
loop_
_entity_poly.entity_id
_entity_poly.type
_entity_poly.pdbx_seq_one_letter_code
_entity_poly.pdbx_strand_id
1 'polypeptide(L)'
;MSIPFENFSIHCGEWNTVDLQIIYEKIVRNRRGGWCCENNLLFSWVLREMGYKYTTLGSREFRTILNDFSPVDSHLINLVEIEGKPYIADVSFGSSYQIWYPLEMISGKDQEQLPGIFRLMNDGDTWRLEKTGRKPLVQNEAFANSVLVDKRLTKPIFSFVLTPRGIDHFLTTSEYLQTSPESLFTQKSICSLQTPTGFRALIGWTYSEVTFNPEENTDIFEMRDVADSEIETILKEKFNIVLTNKLMPGKIKVRPPGIFRLLNDSDTWTLEKTGRKPLAQNEAFASSVLFNKRPVKPIFSFVLTPRGIDHFLTTSEYLQTSPESLFTQKSICSLQTPTGFRALIGWTYSEVTFNPEENTDIFEMRNVADNLTRICKKNSQGLHVKVFLKERNGSAGILQEDRVQRGV
;
A
#
# COMPACT_ATOMS: atom_id res chain seq x y z
N MET A 1 8.21 2.36 22.98
CA MET A 1 9.68 2.26 22.81
C MET A 1 10.19 0.82 22.79
N SER A 2 9.40 -0.20 23.15
CA SER A 2 9.86 -1.61 23.16
C SER A 2 9.37 -2.45 21.97
N ILE A 3 8.21 -2.10 21.41
CA ILE A 3 7.60 -2.82 20.28
C ILE A 3 7.73 -1.92 19.04
N PRO A 4 8.38 -2.40 17.97
CA PRO A 4 8.52 -1.63 16.73
C PRO A 4 7.23 -1.62 15.91
N PHE A 5 7.04 -0.54 15.16
CA PHE A 5 6.15 -0.50 14.01
C PHE A 5 6.90 -1.16 12.83
N GLU A 6 6.41 -2.30 12.33
CA GLU A 6 7.07 -3.03 11.24
C GLU A 6 6.09 -3.80 10.35
N ASN A 7 6.50 -4.09 9.11
CA ASN A 7 5.70 -4.87 8.15
C ASN A 7 6.46 -6.06 7.54
N PHE A 8 7.50 -6.56 8.20
CA PHE A 8 8.40 -7.59 7.70
C PHE A 8 7.73 -8.91 7.39
N SER A 9 6.61 -9.25 8.05
CA SER A 9 5.87 -10.47 7.69
C SER A 9 5.54 -10.51 6.19
N ILE A 10 5.12 -9.38 5.59
CA ILE A 10 4.87 -9.28 4.14
C ILE A 10 6.13 -9.59 3.33
N HIS A 11 7.27 -9.05 3.76
CA HIS A 11 8.57 -9.18 3.08
C HIS A 11 9.31 -10.49 3.41
N CYS A 12 8.76 -11.29 4.31
CA CYS A 12 9.19 -12.63 4.70
C CYS A 12 8.27 -13.73 4.13
N GLY A 13 7.24 -13.36 3.35
CA GLY A 13 6.26 -14.31 2.81
C GLY A 13 5.23 -14.82 3.85
N GLU A 14 5.11 -14.13 4.97
CA GLU A 14 4.13 -14.37 6.02
C GLU A 14 2.90 -13.46 5.84
N TRP A 15 1.80 -13.81 6.52
CA TRP A 15 0.55 -13.05 6.46
C TRP A 15 0.31 -12.31 7.77
N ASN A 16 -0.04 -11.02 7.69
CA ASN A 16 -0.52 -10.29 8.86
C ASN A 16 -1.98 -10.61 9.10
N THR A 17 -2.35 -10.76 10.38
CA THR A 17 -3.70 -11.10 10.81
C THR A 17 -4.22 -10.07 11.80
N VAL A 18 -5.53 -10.08 12.01
CA VAL A 18 -6.21 -9.34 13.08
C VAL A 18 -6.60 -10.26 14.25
N ASP A 19 -6.22 -11.54 14.19
CA ASP A 19 -6.40 -12.51 15.26
C ASP A 19 -5.46 -12.18 16.43
N LEU A 20 -6.07 -11.80 17.56
CA LEU A 20 -5.35 -11.35 18.75
C LEU A 20 -4.40 -12.41 19.32
N GLN A 21 -4.75 -13.70 19.25
CA GLN A 21 -3.90 -14.77 19.78
C GLN A 21 -2.62 -14.91 18.95
N ILE A 22 -2.75 -14.85 17.62
CA ILE A 22 -1.59 -14.89 16.71
C ILE A 22 -0.75 -13.61 16.86
N ILE A 23 -1.40 -12.45 16.98
CA ILE A 23 -0.72 -11.17 17.24
C ILE A 23 0.08 -11.23 18.54
N TYR A 24 -0.51 -11.76 19.63
CA TYR A 24 0.17 -11.90 20.92
C TYR A 24 1.38 -12.83 20.81
N GLU A 25 1.24 -13.96 20.13
CA GLU A 25 2.35 -14.89 19.90
C GLU A 25 3.48 -14.22 19.10
N LYS A 26 3.15 -13.51 18.02
CA LYS A 26 4.13 -12.77 17.20
C LYS A 26 4.85 -11.70 18.02
N ILE A 27 4.10 -10.77 18.61
CA ILE A 27 4.66 -9.56 19.22
C ILE A 27 5.27 -9.85 20.59
N VAL A 28 4.53 -10.53 21.47
CA VAL A 28 4.93 -10.69 22.89
C VAL A 28 5.85 -11.89 23.06
N ARG A 29 5.48 -13.06 22.54
CA ARG A 29 6.29 -14.28 22.73
C ARG A 29 7.53 -14.29 21.85
N ASN A 30 7.38 -13.89 20.58
CA ASN A 30 8.47 -13.91 19.60
C ASN A 30 9.21 -12.56 19.45
N ARG A 31 8.90 -11.56 20.30
CA ARG A 31 9.57 -10.25 20.36
C ARG A 31 9.63 -9.53 19.00
N ARG A 32 8.59 -9.72 18.17
CA ARG A 32 8.43 -8.99 16.92
C ARG A 32 7.72 -7.66 17.16
N GLY A 33 7.63 -6.85 16.10
CA GLY A 33 6.68 -5.76 16.03
C GLY A 33 5.44 -6.15 15.26
N GLY A 34 4.71 -5.14 14.83
CA GLY A 34 3.60 -5.26 13.92
C GLY A 34 3.29 -3.91 13.29
N TRP A 35 2.44 -3.91 12.28
CA TRP A 35 1.93 -2.67 11.70
C TRP A 35 0.78 -2.10 12.57
N CYS A 36 0.08 -1.08 12.08
CA CYS A 36 -0.92 -0.38 12.87
C CYS A 36 -2.01 -1.29 13.45
N CYS A 37 -2.60 -2.16 12.63
CA CYS A 37 -3.68 -3.03 13.07
C CYS A 37 -3.23 -3.99 14.17
N GLU A 38 -2.06 -4.63 14.02
CA GLU A 38 -1.58 -5.61 15.01
C GLU A 38 -1.23 -4.94 16.35
N ASN A 39 -0.42 -3.88 16.32
CA ASN A 39 0.04 -3.21 17.53
C ASN A 39 -1.11 -2.49 18.25
N ASN A 40 -1.97 -1.77 17.53
CA ASN A 40 -3.07 -1.04 18.17
C ASN A 40 -4.19 -2.00 18.62
N LEU A 41 -4.43 -3.15 17.97
CA LEU A 41 -5.36 -4.17 18.49
C LEU A 41 -4.82 -4.83 19.76
N LEU A 42 -3.53 -5.16 19.79
CA LEU A 42 -2.89 -5.66 21.01
C LEU A 42 -2.98 -4.63 22.14
N PHE A 43 -2.80 -3.34 21.82
CA PHE A 43 -2.95 -2.26 22.79
C PHE A 43 -4.41 -2.09 23.26
N SER A 44 -5.39 -2.19 22.36
CA SER A 44 -6.82 -2.22 22.70
C SER A 44 -7.14 -3.34 23.70
N TRP A 45 -6.55 -4.52 23.48
CA TRP A 45 -6.68 -5.63 24.43
C TRP A 45 -6.09 -5.28 25.80
N VAL A 46 -4.88 -4.73 25.85
CA VAL A 46 -4.26 -4.28 27.11
C VAL A 46 -5.12 -3.23 27.83
N LEU A 47 -5.63 -2.23 27.11
CA LEU A 47 -6.54 -1.22 27.68
C LEU A 47 -7.78 -1.86 28.32
N ARG A 48 -8.36 -2.85 27.65
CA ARG A 48 -9.49 -3.63 28.17
C ARG A 48 -9.14 -4.34 29.46
N GLU A 49 -8.05 -5.10 29.48
CA GLU A 49 -7.63 -5.89 30.64
C GLU A 49 -7.23 -5.00 31.83
N MET A 50 -6.76 -3.78 31.56
CA MET A 50 -6.49 -2.76 32.58
C MET A 50 -7.75 -2.01 33.06
N GLY A 51 -8.93 -2.29 32.49
CA GLY A 51 -10.21 -1.69 32.90
C GLY A 51 -10.48 -0.30 32.32
N TYR A 52 -9.72 0.15 31.32
CA TYR A 52 -10.03 1.40 30.63
C TYR A 52 -11.25 1.24 29.73
N LYS A 53 -12.09 2.27 29.71
CA LYS A 53 -13.10 2.43 28.67
C LYS A 53 -12.42 2.98 27.42
N TYR A 54 -12.54 2.23 26.32
CA TYR A 54 -11.97 2.63 25.05
C TYR A 54 -12.92 2.33 23.89
N THR A 55 -12.63 2.92 22.73
CA THR A 55 -13.31 2.67 21.46
C THR A 55 -12.28 2.66 20.35
N THR A 56 -12.25 1.58 19.57
CA THR A 56 -11.41 1.50 18.37
C THR A 56 -12.04 2.32 17.25
N LEU A 57 -11.22 3.12 16.55
CA LEU A 57 -11.64 3.97 15.43
C LEU A 57 -10.82 3.66 14.19
N GLY A 58 -11.43 3.86 13.02
CA GLY A 58 -10.75 3.84 11.73
C GLY A 58 -10.30 5.24 11.35
N SER A 59 -9.08 5.35 10.82
CA SER A 59 -8.50 6.60 10.36
C SER A 59 -7.89 6.48 8.96
N ARG A 60 -7.89 7.60 8.26
CA ARG A 60 -7.42 7.75 6.89
C ARG A 60 -6.09 8.48 6.92
N GLU A 61 -5.02 7.81 6.52
CA GLU A 61 -3.70 8.45 6.49
C GLU A 61 -3.60 9.54 5.44
N PHE A 62 -2.87 10.61 5.75
CA PHE A 62 -2.56 11.67 4.80
C PHE A 62 -1.49 11.23 3.80
N ARG A 63 -1.85 11.18 2.52
CA ARG A 63 -0.96 10.79 1.43
C ARG A 63 -0.31 12.02 0.83
N THR A 64 0.92 12.28 1.25
CA THR A 64 1.74 13.42 0.80
C THR A 64 1.78 13.61 -0.72
N ILE A 65 1.91 12.52 -1.49
CA ILE A 65 2.01 12.60 -2.96
C ILE A 65 0.69 13.09 -3.58
N LEU A 66 -0.44 12.72 -3.00
CA LEU A 66 -1.77 13.11 -3.46
C LEU A 66 -2.25 14.42 -2.81
N ASN A 67 -1.53 14.89 -1.78
CA ASN A 67 -1.93 16.00 -0.93
C ASN A 67 -3.36 15.85 -0.37
N ASP A 68 -3.75 14.62 -0.05
CA ASP A 68 -5.09 14.28 0.39
C ASP A 68 -5.09 13.04 1.31
N PHE A 69 -6.16 12.80 2.04
CA PHE A 69 -6.33 11.61 2.87
C PHE A 69 -6.66 10.36 2.04
N SER A 70 -6.30 9.20 2.56
CA SER A 70 -6.69 7.92 2.00
C SER A 70 -8.23 7.84 1.86
N PRO A 71 -8.77 7.33 0.73
CA PRO A 71 -10.22 7.20 0.56
C PRO A 71 -10.83 6.11 1.45
N VAL A 72 -9.99 5.29 2.09
CA VAL A 72 -10.38 4.19 2.98
C VAL A 72 -9.68 4.32 4.33
N ASP A 73 -10.35 3.83 5.37
CA ASP A 73 -9.79 3.74 6.73
C ASP A 73 -8.65 2.70 6.73
N SER A 74 -7.41 3.20 6.65
CA SER A 74 -6.19 2.41 6.50
C SER A 74 -5.36 2.32 7.78
N HIS A 75 -5.78 2.99 8.83
CA HIS A 75 -5.08 3.05 10.11
C HIS A 75 -6.07 2.84 11.26
N LEU A 76 -5.63 2.15 12.30
CA LEU A 76 -6.42 1.83 13.48
C LEU A 76 -5.89 2.63 14.65
N ILE A 77 -6.76 3.37 15.34
CA ILE A 77 -6.43 4.14 16.54
C ILE A 77 -7.41 3.83 17.66
N ASN A 78 -7.09 4.23 18.89
CA ASN A 78 -7.95 4.07 20.06
C ASN A 78 -8.37 5.43 20.62
N LEU A 79 -9.66 5.58 20.91
CA LEU A 79 -10.21 6.64 21.76
C LEU A 79 -10.35 6.08 23.18
N VAL A 80 -9.70 6.68 24.16
CA VAL A 80 -9.64 6.20 25.55
C VAL A 80 -10.22 7.26 26.48
N GLU A 81 -11.02 6.84 27.44
CA GLU A 81 -11.53 7.72 28.50
C GLU A 81 -10.57 7.68 29.70
N ILE A 82 -10.03 8.83 30.08
CA ILE A 82 -9.15 9.00 31.25
C ILE A 82 -9.74 10.12 32.09
N GLU A 83 -10.06 9.83 33.35
CA GLU A 83 -10.68 10.80 34.29
C GLU A 83 -11.92 11.49 33.69
N GLY A 84 -12.75 10.74 32.95
CA GLY A 84 -13.96 11.24 32.30
C GLY A 84 -13.74 12.06 31.02
N LYS A 85 -12.50 12.15 30.52
CA LYS A 85 -12.15 12.91 29.32
C LYS A 85 -11.69 12.01 28.17
N PRO A 86 -12.05 12.34 26.91
CA PRO A 86 -11.64 11.56 25.75
C PRO A 86 -10.22 11.91 25.27
N TYR A 87 -9.41 10.87 25.02
CA TYR A 87 -8.06 10.98 24.47
C TYR A 87 -7.86 10.06 23.28
N ILE A 88 -7.10 10.50 22.26
CA ILE A 88 -6.57 9.62 21.23
C ILE A 88 -5.29 8.97 21.73
N ALA A 89 -5.25 7.64 21.67
CA ALA A 89 -4.08 6.82 21.87
C ALA A 89 -3.80 6.01 20.60
N ASP A 90 -2.57 6.11 20.12
CA ASP A 90 -2.06 5.40 18.94
C ASP A 90 -0.61 5.03 19.23
N VAL A 91 -0.30 3.74 19.24
CA VAL A 91 1.03 3.22 19.57
C VAL A 91 1.81 2.75 18.33
N SER A 92 1.27 2.97 17.12
CA SER A 92 1.77 2.29 15.92
C SER A 92 1.60 3.07 14.62
N PHE A 93 1.88 4.38 14.65
CA PHE A 93 2.11 5.16 13.43
C PHE A 93 3.60 5.14 13.03
N GLY A 94 4.49 5.22 14.03
CA GLY A 94 5.94 5.13 13.83
C GLY A 94 6.63 6.44 13.40
N SER A 95 7.96 6.36 13.31
CA SER A 95 8.87 7.44 12.89
C SER A 95 8.62 8.76 13.63
N SER A 96 8.72 9.90 12.95
CA SER A 96 8.56 11.24 13.54
C SER A 96 7.11 11.65 13.80
N TYR A 97 6.12 10.81 13.46
CA TYR A 97 4.69 11.12 13.63
C TYR A 97 4.08 10.41 14.84
N GLN A 98 4.83 9.50 15.46
CA GLN A 98 4.39 8.76 16.62
C GLN A 98 4.15 9.73 17.80
N ILE A 99 2.92 9.77 18.30
CA ILE A 99 2.61 10.43 19.57
C ILE A 99 3.24 9.61 20.72
N TRP A 100 3.77 10.28 21.73
CA TRP A 100 4.35 9.68 22.93
C TRP A 100 3.38 9.66 24.10
N TYR A 101 2.48 10.63 24.16
CA TYR A 101 1.42 10.73 25.15
C TYR A 101 0.05 10.78 24.46
N PRO A 102 -1.02 10.25 25.10
CA PRO A 102 -2.38 10.39 24.60
C PRO A 102 -2.74 11.86 24.37
N LEU A 103 -3.45 12.14 23.28
CA LEU A 103 -3.87 13.50 22.92
C LEU A 103 -5.30 13.75 23.37
N GLU A 104 -5.52 14.74 24.22
CA GLU A 104 -6.86 15.15 24.66
C GLU A 104 -7.65 15.66 23.46
N MET A 105 -8.92 15.25 23.34
CA MET A 105 -9.80 15.60 22.22
C MET A 105 -10.33 17.04 22.34
N ILE A 106 -9.44 18.02 22.21
CA ILE A 106 -9.75 19.45 22.19
C ILE A 106 -9.30 20.02 20.85
N SER A 107 -10.27 20.50 20.06
CA SER A 107 -10.00 21.12 18.76
C SER A 107 -9.14 22.39 18.92
N GLY A 108 -8.09 22.52 18.10
CA GLY A 108 -7.20 23.68 18.08
C GLY A 108 -6.16 23.74 19.19
N LYS A 109 -6.19 22.82 20.18
CA LYS A 109 -5.24 22.81 21.30
C LYS A 109 -3.87 22.28 20.85
N ASP A 110 -2.83 23.08 21.10
CA ASP A 110 -1.44 22.63 20.99
C ASP A 110 -1.09 21.67 22.14
N GLN A 111 -0.58 20.50 21.77
CA GLN A 111 -0.16 19.45 22.68
C GLN A 111 1.30 19.13 22.40
N GLU A 112 2.19 19.81 23.12
CA GLU A 112 3.64 19.68 22.99
C GLU A 112 4.13 18.32 23.49
N GLN A 113 4.95 17.66 22.69
CA GLN A 113 5.64 16.43 23.03
C GLN A 113 7.05 16.48 22.46
N LEU A 114 7.94 15.58 22.90
CA LEU A 114 9.32 15.55 22.39
C LEU A 114 9.37 15.46 20.85
N PRO A 115 8.55 14.64 20.15
CA PRO A 115 8.55 14.60 18.68
C PRO A 115 8.15 15.91 18.00
N GLY A 116 7.43 16.81 18.67
CA GLY A 116 6.88 18.04 18.11
C GLY A 116 5.55 18.42 18.73
N ILE A 117 4.88 19.40 18.13
CA ILE A 117 3.58 19.88 18.59
C ILE A 117 2.49 19.16 17.80
N PHE A 118 1.59 18.49 18.51
CA PHE A 118 0.43 17.84 17.92
C PHE A 118 -0.81 18.70 18.13
N ARG A 119 -1.68 18.74 17.14
CA ARG A 119 -2.95 19.49 17.19
C ARG A 119 -4.06 18.67 16.57
N LEU A 120 -5.15 18.50 17.31
CA LEU A 120 -6.39 17.94 16.77
C LEU A 120 -7.26 19.09 16.26
N MET A 121 -7.78 18.95 15.04
CA MET A 121 -8.69 19.91 14.41
C MET A 121 -10.01 19.21 14.15
N ASN A 122 -11.11 19.81 14.57
CA ASN A 122 -12.45 19.33 14.27
C ASN A 122 -13.05 20.16 13.12
N ASP A 123 -13.59 19.47 12.12
CA ASP A 123 -14.39 20.01 11.03
C ASP A 123 -15.69 19.19 10.91
N GLY A 124 -16.69 19.57 11.70
CA GLY A 124 -17.97 18.87 11.81
C GLY A 124 -17.79 17.47 12.42
N ASP A 125 -18.13 16.45 11.65
CA ASP A 125 -18.04 15.04 12.08
C ASP A 125 -16.61 14.48 11.96
N THR A 126 -15.71 15.19 11.28
CA THR A 126 -14.35 14.73 11.00
C THR A 126 -13.34 15.42 11.89
N TRP A 127 -12.45 14.62 12.48
CA TRP A 127 -11.26 15.08 13.18
C TRP A 127 -10.02 14.86 12.32
N ARG A 128 -9.05 15.76 12.43
CA ARG A 128 -7.75 15.68 11.79
C ARG A 128 -6.66 15.85 12.83
N LEU A 129 -5.68 14.94 12.84
CA LEU A 129 -4.45 15.12 13.58
C LEU A 129 -3.41 15.80 12.69
N GLU A 130 -2.81 16.86 13.18
CA GLU A 130 -1.67 17.53 12.56
C GLU A 130 -0.46 17.52 13.49
N LYS A 131 0.72 17.57 12.89
CA LYS A 131 1.97 17.75 13.60
C LYS A 131 2.75 18.92 13.02
N THR A 132 3.24 19.77 13.91
CA THR A 132 4.32 20.73 13.64
C THR A 132 5.62 20.15 14.18
N GLY A 133 6.51 19.74 13.28
CA GLY A 133 7.86 19.27 13.56
C GLY A 133 8.89 20.40 13.56
N ARG A 134 10.16 19.99 13.66
CA ARG A 134 11.32 20.88 13.63
C ARG A 134 12.09 20.75 12.33
N LYS A 135 13.05 21.64 12.11
CA LYS A 135 13.86 21.63 10.89
C LYS A 135 14.77 20.38 10.89
N PRO A 136 14.74 19.54 9.83
CA PRO A 136 15.66 18.41 9.74
C PRO A 136 17.08 18.89 9.48
N LEU A 137 18.04 18.39 10.26
CA LEU A 137 19.48 18.53 10.06
C LEU A 137 20.04 17.16 9.67
N VAL A 138 20.22 16.94 8.36
CA VAL A 138 20.80 15.69 7.84
C VAL A 138 22.32 15.79 7.89
N GLN A 139 22.96 14.95 8.71
CA GLN A 139 24.42 15.00 8.87
C GLN A 139 25.17 14.46 7.64
N ASN A 140 24.61 13.44 6.99
CA ASN A 140 25.20 12.87 5.79
C ASN A 140 24.65 13.56 4.54
N GLU A 141 25.49 14.33 3.84
CA GLU A 141 25.10 15.10 2.66
C GLU A 141 24.49 14.24 1.54
N ALA A 142 24.87 12.96 1.43
CA ALA A 142 24.29 12.03 0.46
C ALA A 142 22.77 11.87 0.62
N PHE A 143 22.24 12.13 1.83
CA PHE A 143 20.82 12.02 2.15
C PHE A 143 20.10 13.38 2.26
N ALA A 144 20.76 14.50 1.96
CA ALA A 144 20.17 15.84 2.08
C ALA A 144 18.88 16.03 1.25
N ASN A 145 18.74 15.26 0.17
CA ASN A 145 17.56 15.23 -0.71
C ASN A 145 16.80 13.89 -0.67
N SER A 146 17.02 13.09 0.38
CA SER A 146 16.31 11.82 0.55
C SER A 146 14.80 12.05 0.68
N VAL A 147 14.01 11.24 -0.03
CA VAL A 147 12.55 11.23 0.08
C VAL A 147 12.04 10.76 1.45
N LEU A 148 12.93 10.22 2.30
CA LEU A 148 12.62 9.83 3.67
C LEU A 148 12.70 11.01 4.65
N VAL A 149 13.26 12.15 4.22
CA VAL A 149 13.36 13.37 5.02
C VAL A 149 12.29 14.35 4.58
N ASP A 150 11.24 14.49 5.38
CA ASP A 150 10.22 15.50 5.14
C ASP A 150 10.66 16.86 5.67
N LYS A 151 10.74 17.85 4.79
CA LYS A 151 11.15 19.22 5.11
C LYS A 151 9.96 20.11 5.50
N ARG A 152 8.73 19.63 5.36
CA ARG A 152 7.53 20.38 5.77
C ARG A 152 7.41 20.35 7.29
N LEU A 153 7.32 21.53 7.89
CA LEU A 153 7.22 21.66 9.34
C LEU A 153 5.85 21.22 9.83
N THR A 154 4.77 21.81 9.32
CA THR A 154 3.40 21.47 9.71
C THR A 154 2.74 20.62 8.64
N LYS A 155 2.09 19.53 9.06
CA LYS A 155 1.30 18.70 8.15
C LYS A 155 0.22 17.87 8.86
N PRO A 156 -0.83 17.50 8.11
CA PRO A 156 -1.73 16.44 8.50
C PRO A 156 -1.03 15.08 8.60
N ILE A 157 -1.48 14.27 9.56
CA ILE A 157 -1.05 12.89 9.76
C ILE A 157 -2.16 11.93 9.31
N PHE A 158 -3.33 12.03 9.92
CA PHE A 158 -4.52 11.27 9.56
C PHE A 158 -5.80 12.02 9.90
N SER A 159 -6.92 11.60 9.31
CA SER A 159 -8.27 12.04 9.67
C SER A 159 -9.13 10.86 10.13
N PHE A 160 -10.14 11.10 10.94
CA PHE A 160 -11.02 10.07 11.49
C PHE A 160 -12.39 10.64 11.88
N VAL A 161 -13.35 9.75 12.05
CA VAL A 161 -14.67 10.05 12.63
C VAL A 161 -14.83 9.26 13.92
N LEU A 162 -15.74 9.68 14.80
CA LEU A 162 -15.94 9.02 16.10
C LEU A 162 -16.80 7.75 16.03
N THR A 163 -17.05 7.23 14.83
CA THR A 163 -17.80 5.98 14.64
C THR A 163 -16.97 4.79 15.14
N PRO A 164 -17.47 4.01 16.13
CA PRO A 164 -16.80 2.80 16.60
C PRO A 164 -16.57 1.81 15.46
N ARG A 165 -15.36 1.23 15.40
CA ARG A 165 -15.00 0.19 14.43
C ARG A 165 -14.64 -1.10 15.16
N GLY A 166 -15.30 -2.19 14.77
CA GLY A 166 -14.90 -3.55 15.15
C GLY A 166 -13.75 -4.05 14.29
N ILE A 167 -13.16 -5.18 14.69
CA ILE A 167 -12.06 -5.84 13.98
C ILE A 167 -12.43 -6.13 12.51
N ASP A 168 -13.67 -6.54 12.25
CA ASP A 168 -14.15 -6.89 10.92
C ASP A 168 -14.05 -5.73 9.91
N HIS A 169 -14.12 -4.48 10.40
CA HIS A 169 -13.94 -3.28 9.57
C HIS A 169 -12.56 -3.23 8.91
N PHE A 170 -11.55 -3.78 9.57
CA PHE A 170 -10.16 -3.72 9.11
C PHE A 170 -9.73 -4.94 8.29
N LEU A 171 -10.57 -5.98 8.15
CA LEU A 171 -10.22 -7.19 7.40
C LEU A 171 -9.91 -6.88 5.94
N THR A 172 -10.84 -6.22 5.26
CA THR A 172 -10.71 -5.88 3.82
C THR A 172 -9.54 -4.93 3.59
N THR A 173 -9.39 -3.91 4.43
CA THR A 173 -8.28 -2.96 4.28
C THR A 173 -6.94 -3.62 4.61
N SER A 174 -6.86 -4.50 5.61
CA SER A 174 -5.63 -5.26 5.91
C SER A 174 -5.23 -6.15 4.75
N GLU A 175 -6.18 -6.89 4.15
CA GLU A 175 -5.93 -7.67 2.94
C GLU A 175 -5.40 -6.79 1.80
N TYR A 176 -6.04 -5.66 1.53
CA TYR A 176 -5.57 -4.71 0.51
C TYR A 176 -4.15 -4.21 0.82
N LEU A 177 -3.87 -3.80 2.07
CA LEU A 177 -2.59 -3.23 2.45
C LEU A 177 -1.43 -4.24 2.36
N GLN A 178 -1.67 -5.54 2.54
CA GLN A 178 -0.61 -6.56 2.41
C GLN A 178 -0.51 -7.23 1.04
N THR A 179 -1.50 -7.05 0.16
CA THR A 179 -1.49 -7.70 -1.17
C THR A 179 -1.40 -6.72 -2.35
N SER A 180 -1.92 -5.50 -2.21
CA SER A 180 -1.98 -4.56 -3.32
C SER A 180 -0.58 -4.08 -3.70
N PRO A 181 -0.19 -4.09 -4.98
CA PRO A 181 1.08 -3.52 -5.44
C PRO A 181 1.13 -1.99 -5.28
N GLU A 182 0.00 -1.34 -5.04
CA GLU A 182 -0.09 0.11 -4.78
C GLU A 182 0.06 0.45 -3.29
N SER A 183 0.02 -0.54 -2.41
CA SER A 183 0.22 -0.34 -0.97
C SER A 183 1.67 0.02 -0.68
N LEU A 184 1.87 1.02 0.19
CA LEU A 184 3.19 1.34 0.72
C LEU A 184 3.84 0.11 1.40
N PHE A 185 3.04 -0.72 2.05
CA PHE A 185 3.52 -1.87 2.82
C PHE A 185 4.02 -3.03 1.94
N THR A 186 3.56 -3.15 0.69
CA THR A 186 4.11 -4.13 -0.26
C THR A 186 5.31 -3.57 -1.02
N GLN A 187 5.38 -2.25 -1.17
CA GLN A 187 6.48 -1.57 -1.86
C GLN A 187 7.72 -1.39 -0.99
N LYS A 188 7.55 -1.16 0.32
CA LYS A 188 8.66 -0.89 1.25
C LYS A 188 8.61 -1.83 2.44
N SER A 189 9.77 -2.41 2.77
CA SER A 189 10.00 -2.95 4.11
C SER A 189 10.28 -1.77 5.05
N ILE A 190 9.55 -1.69 6.16
CA ILE A 190 9.60 -0.59 7.11
C ILE A 190 9.71 -1.21 8.50
N CYS A 191 10.62 -0.68 9.29
CA CYS A 191 10.66 -0.87 10.73
C CYS A 191 11.03 0.45 11.39
N SER A 192 10.29 0.84 12.42
CA SER A 192 10.59 2.02 13.21
C SER A 192 10.38 1.75 14.69
N LEU A 193 11.28 2.27 15.51
CA LEU A 193 11.24 2.14 16.96
C LEU A 193 11.60 3.46 17.61
N GLN A 194 10.73 3.95 18.48
CA GLN A 194 11.00 5.15 19.28
C GLN A 194 12.13 4.88 20.29
N THR A 195 13.00 5.86 20.49
CA THR A 195 14.08 5.87 21.48
C THR A 195 13.79 6.97 22.53
N PRO A 196 14.51 7.02 23.67
CA PRO A 196 14.29 8.06 24.68
C PRO A 196 14.48 9.50 24.18
N THR A 197 15.23 9.70 23.10
CA THR A 197 15.57 11.02 22.54
C THR A 197 15.03 11.22 21.13
N GLY A 198 14.30 10.24 20.56
CA GLY A 198 14.10 10.22 19.12
C GLY A 198 13.46 8.95 18.59
N PHE A 199 13.92 8.51 17.42
CA PHE A 199 13.55 7.21 16.87
C PHE A 199 14.64 6.69 15.94
N ARG A 200 14.59 5.39 15.68
CA ARG A 200 15.37 4.74 14.62
C ARG A 200 14.43 4.10 13.63
N ALA A 201 14.87 4.02 12.38
CA ALA A 201 14.10 3.36 11.33
C ALA A 201 15.02 2.66 10.33
N LEU A 202 14.59 1.49 9.87
CA LEU A 202 15.14 0.78 8.73
C LEU A 202 14.05 0.73 7.66
N ILE A 203 14.28 1.40 6.53
CA ILE A 203 13.34 1.43 5.40
C ILE A 203 14.07 0.95 4.15
N GLY A 204 13.70 -0.23 3.65
CA GLY A 204 14.48 -0.92 2.63
C GLY A 204 15.91 -1.17 3.13
N TRP A 205 16.89 -0.53 2.51
CA TRP A 205 18.31 -0.59 2.85
C TRP A 205 18.83 0.66 3.55
N THR A 206 17.98 1.63 3.86
CA THR A 206 18.40 2.85 4.52
C THR A 206 18.12 2.76 6.01
N TYR A 207 19.19 2.75 6.81
CA TYR A 207 19.09 2.92 8.26
C TYR A 207 19.17 4.39 8.61
N SER A 208 18.33 4.81 9.55
CA SER A 208 18.30 6.16 10.09
C SER A 208 18.16 6.12 11.60
N GLU A 209 18.90 7.00 12.27
CA GLU A 209 18.73 7.32 13.68
C GLU A 209 18.48 8.83 13.76
N VAL A 210 17.36 9.20 14.40
CA VAL A 210 16.88 10.57 14.45
C VAL A 210 16.80 10.99 15.91
N THR A 211 17.44 12.10 16.23
CA THR A 211 17.42 12.71 17.58
C THR A 211 16.61 13.99 17.54
N PHE A 212 15.61 14.10 18.40
CA PHE A 212 14.82 15.31 18.58
C PHE A 212 15.61 16.34 19.39
N ASN A 213 15.82 17.53 18.83
CA ASN A 213 16.57 18.62 19.49
C ASN A 213 15.69 19.88 19.62
N PRO A 214 14.80 19.91 20.64
CA PRO A 214 13.91 21.06 20.84
C PRO A 214 14.65 22.36 21.18
N GLU A 215 15.84 22.28 21.80
CA GLU A 215 16.63 23.46 22.21
C GLU A 215 17.09 24.28 20.99
N GLU A 216 17.56 23.60 19.94
CA GLU A 216 18.01 24.24 18.69
C GLU A 216 16.91 24.29 17.62
N ASN A 217 15.67 23.93 17.96
CA ASN A 217 14.55 23.83 17.03
C ASN A 217 14.88 22.99 15.77
N THR A 218 15.66 21.92 15.95
CA THR A 218 16.10 21.01 14.88
C THR A 218 15.85 19.55 15.26
N ASP A 219 15.78 18.67 14.27
CA ASP A 219 15.85 17.22 14.49
C ASP A 219 17.05 16.70 13.70
N ILE A 220 17.96 15.97 14.34
CA ILE A 220 19.22 15.51 13.74
C ILE A 220 19.00 14.15 13.10
N PHE A 221 19.34 14.01 11.82
CA PHE A 221 19.19 12.77 11.05
C PHE A 221 20.58 12.19 10.72
N GLU A 222 20.87 11.03 11.30
CA GLU A 222 22.03 10.21 10.99
C GLU A 222 21.57 9.07 10.08
N MET A 223 22.00 9.10 8.81
CA MET A 223 21.51 8.19 7.78
C MET A 223 22.64 7.51 7.03
N ARG A 224 22.43 6.23 6.72
CA ARG A 224 23.35 5.43 5.89
C ARG A 224 22.62 4.34 5.13
N ASP A 225 23.22 3.93 4.02
CA ASP A 225 22.85 2.68 3.38
C ASP A 225 23.44 1.49 4.15
N VAL A 226 22.77 0.35 4.02
CA VAL A 226 23.03 -0.90 4.72
C VAL A 226 23.21 -1.99 3.68
N ALA A 227 24.28 -2.78 3.78
CA ALA A 227 24.44 -3.96 2.94
C ALA A 227 23.49 -5.09 3.36
N ASP A 228 23.08 -5.96 2.43
CA ASP A 228 22.21 -7.12 2.74
C ASP A 228 22.73 -7.96 3.91
N SER A 229 24.05 -8.13 4.01
CA SER A 229 24.72 -8.89 5.06
C SER A 229 24.63 -8.26 6.46
N GLU A 230 24.33 -6.96 6.55
CA GLU A 230 24.22 -6.24 7.82
C GLU A 230 22.78 -6.21 8.36
N ILE A 231 21.77 -6.51 7.53
CA ILE A 231 20.36 -6.33 7.87
C ILE A 231 19.98 -7.10 9.13
N GLU A 232 20.31 -8.40 9.19
CA GLU A 232 19.96 -9.25 10.34
C GLU A 232 20.61 -8.76 11.64
N THR A 233 21.87 -8.30 11.56
CA THR A 233 22.58 -7.71 12.70
C THR A 233 21.89 -6.44 13.18
N ILE A 234 21.51 -5.53 12.27
CA ILE A 234 20.77 -4.31 12.63
C ILE A 234 19.42 -4.64 13.25
N LEU A 235 18.66 -5.58 12.69
CA LEU A 235 17.37 -5.99 13.23
C LEU A 235 17.51 -6.49 14.67
N LYS A 236 18.51 -7.33 14.94
CA LYS A 236 18.76 -7.88 16.27
C LYS A 236 19.24 -6.82 17.25
N GLU A 237 20.27 -6.06 16.90
CA GLU A 237 20.93 -5.13 17.83
C GLU A 237 20.14 -3.84 18.04
N LYS A 238 19.51 -3.32 16.98
CA LYS A 238 18.81 -2.04 17.01
C LYS A 238 17.31 -2.20 17.21
N PHE A 239 16.69 -3.28 16.76
CA PHE A 239 15.23 -3.45 16.87
C PHE A 239 14.81 -4.61 17.79
N ASN A 240 15.77 -5.39 18.29
CA ASN A 240 15.50 -6.62 19.05
C ASN A 240 14.60 -7.62 18.30
N ILE A 241 14.67 -7.59 16.96
CA ILE A 241 13.91 -8.46 16.07
C ILE A 241 14.80 -9.62 15.63
N VAL A 242 14.26 -10.83 15.71
CA VAL A 242 14.82 -12.02 15.04
C VAL A 242 13.74 -12.55 14.09
N LEU A 243 14.09 -12.70 12.82
CA LEU A 243 13.19 -13.21 11.79
C LEU A 243 13.43 -14.71 11.59
N THR A 244 12.35 -15.47 11.44
CA THR A 244 12.43 -16.90 11.11
C THR A 244 12.74 -17.12 9.63
N ASN A 245 12.11 -16.31 8.77
CA ASN A 245 12.28 -16.34 7.33
C ASN A 245 13.19 -15.21 6.87
N LYS A 246 13.93 -15.45 5.79
CA LYS A 246 14.81 -14.44 5.19
C LYS A 246 13.98 -13.23 4.72
N LEU A 247 14.36 -12.04 5.21
CA LEU A 247 13.77 -10.78 4.75
C LEU A 247 14.19 -10.50 3.31
N MET A 248 13.21 -10.15 2.47
CA MET A 248 13.44 -9.61 1.13
C MET A 248 13.05 -8.13 1.12
N PRO A 249 13.98 -7.19 1.36
CA PRO A 249 13.61 -5.79 1.50
C PRO A 249 12.92 -5.25 0.24
N GLY A 250 11.84 -4.50 0.42
CA GLY A 250 11.08 -3.91 -0.69
C GLY A 250 11.86 -2.81 -1.40
N LYS A 251 11.93 -2.84 -2.72
CA LYS A 251 12.45 -1.73 -3.54
C LYS A 251 11.34 -0.75 -3.90
N ILE A 252 11.66 0.54 -3.86
CA ILE A 252 10.87 1.58 -4.53
C ILE A 252 10.93 1.31 -6.04
N LYS A 253 9.94 0.59 -6.57
CA LYS A 253 9.57 0.66 -7.97
C LYS A 253 8.52 1.76 -8.11
N VAL A 254 8.91 3.02 -7.87
CA VAL A 254 8.06 4.14 -8.26
C VAL A 254 8.08 4.16 -9.76
N ARG A 255 7.03 3.62 -10.37
CA ARG A 255 6.62 4.12 -11.69
C ARG A 255 6.36 5.62 -11.47
N PRO A 256 7.11 6.54 -12.09
CA PRO A 256 6.74 7.94 -12.06
C PRO A 256 5.30 8.01 -12.57
N PRO A 257 4.41 8.81 -11.94
CA PRO A 257 3.04 8.91 -12.39
C PRO A 257 3.02 9.19 -13.90
N GLY A 258 2.04 8.61 -14.60
CA GLY A 258 1.79 9.03 -15.98
C GLY A 258 1.63 10.54 -15.99
N ILE A 259 2.20 11.23 -16.97
CA ILE A 259 1.87 12.63 -17.17
C ILE A 259 0.48 12.61 -17.81
N PHE A 260 -0.50 13.20 -17.14
CA PHE A 260 -1.85 13.34 -17.66
C PHE A 260 -2.11 14.80 -17.98
N ARG A 261 -2.82 15.03 -19.07
CA ARG A 261 -3.34 16.34 -19.45
C ARG A 261 -4.86 16.24 -19.47
N LEU A 262 -5.51 17.20 -18.84
CA LEU A 262 -6.95 17.35 -18.93
C LEU A 262 -7.24 18.43 -19.98
N LEU A 263 -8.02 18.07 -20.99
CA LEU A 263 -8.50 18.98 -22.03
C LEU A 263 -9.98 19.26 -21.78
N ASN A 264 -10.39 20.51 -22.00
CA ASN A 264 -11.79 20.89 -21.98
C ASN A 264 -12.19 21.40 -23.36
N ASP A 265 -13.21 20.79 -23.95
CA ASP A 265 -13.90 21.30 -25.13
C ASP A 265 -15.38 21.50 -24.79
N SER A 266 -15.75 22.75 -24.54
CA SER A 266 -17.08 23.19 -24.12
C SER A 266 -17.57 22.47 -22.85
N ASP A 267 -18.43 21.44 -22.99
CA ASP A 267 -19.02 20.68 -21.88
C ASP A 267 -18.34 19.32 -21.65
N THR A 268 -17.37 18.96 -22.50
CA THR A 268 -16.72 17.64 -22.47
C THR A 268 -15.27 17.76 -22.05
N TRP A 269 -14.93 17.05 -20.99
CA TRP A 269 -13.58 16.91 -20.48
C TRP A 269 -12.95 15.63 -21.00
N THR A 270 -11.72 15.72 -21.48
CA THR A 270 -10.93 14.57 -21.93
C THR A 270 -9.67 14.45 -21.11
N LEU A 271 -9.47 13.31 -20.45
CA LEU A 271 -8.22 12.96 -19.80
C LEU A 271 -7.31 12.25 -20.80
N GLU A 272 -6.26 12.92 -21.22
CA GLU A 272 -5.19 12.34 -22.01
C GLU A 272 -4.04 11.88 -21.11
N LYS A 273 -3.48 10.72 -21.39
CA LYS A 273 -2.17 10.34 -20.87
C LYS A 273 -1.14 10.60 -21.94
N THR A 274 -0.13 11.40 -21.62
CA THR A 274 1.06 11.46 -22.45
C THR A 274 1.85 10.17 -22.20
N GLY A 275 1.86 9.33 -23.23
CA GLY A 275 2.57 8.07 -23.26
C GLY A 275 4.08 8.28 -23.32
N ARG A 276 4.80 7.35 -22.69
CA ARG A 276 6.25 7.20 -22.85
C ARG A 276 6.53 6.43 -24.14
N LYS A 277 7.73 6.59 -24.71
CA LYS A 277 8.10 5.89 -25.96
C LYS A 277 7.99 4.38 -25.74
N PRO A 278 7.12 3.66 -26.48
CA PRO A 278 6.96 2.23 -26.29
C PRO A 278 8.07 1.47 -27.03
N LEU A 279 8.70 0.50 -26.37
CA LEU A 279 9.70 -0.39 -26.95
C LEU A 279 9.13 -1.81 -27.00
N ALA A 280 8.89 -2.31 -28.22
CA ALA A 280 8.53 -3.70 -28.46
C ALA A 280 9.81 -4.56 -28.47
N GLN A 281 9.89 -5.60 -27.66
CA GLN A 281 11.03 -6.53 -27.71
C GLN A 281 10.98 -7.51 -28.90
N ASN A 282 9.84 -7.63 -29.57
CA ASN A 282 9.64 -8.55 -30.68
C ASN A 282 9.09 -7.81 -31.92
N GLU A 283 9.72 -7.99 -33.08
CA GLU A 283 9.29 -7.38 -34.35
C GLU A 283 7.87 -7.75 -34.76
N ALA A 284 7.41 -8.97 -34.45
CA ALA A 284 6.04 -9.42 -34.69
C ALA A 284 5.00 -8.65 -33.87
N PHE A 285 5.41 -8.01 -32.76
CA PHE A 285 4.54 -7.19 -31.93
C PHE A 285 4.49 -5.72 -32.38
N ALA A 286 5.61 -5.19 -32.89
CA ALA A 286 5.70 -3.81 -33.37
C ALA A 286 4.73 -3.50 -34.54
N SER A 287 4.19 -4.54 -35.18
CA SER A 287 3.19 -4.50 -36.25
C SER A 287 1.74 -4.83 -35.79
N SER A 288 1.53 -5.19 -34.52
CA SER A 288 0.21 -5.59 -34.01
C SER A 288 -0.69 -4.39 -33.68
N VAL A 289 -2.01 -4.55 -33.84
CA VAL A 289 -3.02 -3.52 -33.50
C VAL A 289 -3.05 -3.21 -31.99
N LEU A 290 -2.52 -4.11 -31.16
CA LEU A 290 -2.38 -3.95 -29.71
C LEU A 290 -1.21 -3.02 -29.34
N PHE A 291 -0.25 -2.79 -30.25
CA PHE A 291 0.88 -1.90 -30.04
C PHE A 291 0.55 -0.48 -30.54
N ASN A 292 0.14 0.38 -29.63
CA ASN A 292 -0.19 1.76 -29.98
C ASN A 292 1.08 2.62 -30.01
N LYS A 293 1.49 3.06 -31.20
CA LYS A 293 2.68 3.90 -31.42
C LYS A 293 2.47 5.38 -31.04
N ARG A 294 1.26 5.79 -30.67
CA ARG A 294 0.95 7.20 -30.39
C ARG A 294 1.45 7.61 -29.00
N PRO A 295 2.25 8.70 -28.89
CA PRO A 295 2.79 9.19 -27.63
C PRO A 295 1.76 9.93 -26.76
N VAL A 296 0.52 10.13 -27.22
CA VAL A 296 -0.57 10.69 -26.42
C VAL A 296 -1.82 9.86 -26.68
N LYS A 297 -2.51 9.46 -25.60
CA LYS A 297 -3.70 8.63 -25.68
C LYS A 297 -4.82 9.23 -24.81
N PRO A 298 -5.99 9.57 -25.37
CA PRO A 298 -7.18 9.83 -24.57
C PRO A 298 -7.60 8.55 -23.83
N ILE A 299 -7.79 8.64 -22.51
CA ILE A 299 -8.18 7.52 -21.64
C ILE A 299 -9.65 7.62 -21.28
N PHE A 300 -10.10 8.80 -20.87
CA PHE A 300 -11.48 9.05 -20.49
C PHE A 300 -11.98 10.31 -21.18
N SER A 301 -13.26 10.28 -21.53
CA SER A 301 -14.04 11.46 -21.86
C SER A 301 -15.26 11.49 -20.94
N PHE A 302 -15.54 12.62 -20.33
CA PHE A 302 -16.63 12.76 -19.37
C PHE A 302 -17.21 14.17 -19.41
N VAL A 303 -18.48 14.27 -19.01
CA VAL A 303 -19.17 15.54 -18.77
C VAL A 303 -19.37 15.70 -17.26
N LEU A 304 -19.46 16.93 -16.77
CA LEU A 304 -19.62 17.21 -15.33
C LEU A 304 -21.05 16.99 -14.79
N THR A 305 -21.90 16.30 -15.55
CA THR A 305 -23.25 15.95 -15.13
C THR A 305 -23.21 14.74 -14.18
N PRO A 306 -23.70 14.87 -12.93
CA PRO A 306 -23.81 13.74 -12.01
C PRO A 306 -24.66 12.62 -12.62
N ARG A 307 -24.25 11.36 -12.45
CA ARG A 307 -25.01 10.18 -12.88
C ARG A 307 -25.21 9.23 -11.71
N GLY A 308 -26.43 8.73 -11.57
CA GLY A 308 -26.74 7.66 -10.62
C GLY A 308 -26.19 6.30 -11.09
N ILE A 309 -26.08 5.35 -10.17
CA ILE A 309 -25.61 3.98 -10.47
C ILE A 309 -26.45 3.32 -11.57
N ASP A 310 -27.74 3.66 -11.63
CA ASP A 310 -28.70 3.09 -12.60
C ASP A 310 -28.33 3.39 -14.05
N HIS A 311 -27.62 4.51 -14.31
CA HIS A 311 -27.15 4.86 -15.65
C HIS A 311 -26.05 3.92 -16.17
N PHE A 312 -25.47 3.09 -15.29
CA PHE A 312 -24.47 2.09 -15.66
C PHE A 312 -25.07 0.69 -15.85
N LEU A 313 -26.34 0.47 -15.51
CA LEU A 313 -26.99 -0.84 -15.62
C LEU A 313 -27.04 -1.31 -17.08
N THR A 314 -27.45 -0.43 -18.00
CA THR A 314 -27.49 -0.74 -19.44
C THR A 314 -26.09 -1.02 -20.00
N THR A 315 -25.07 -0.28 -19.56
CA THR A 315 -23.68 -0.56 -19.95
C THR A 315 -23.20 -1.89 -19.39
N SER A 316 -23.52 -2.20 -18.13
CA SER A 316 -23.18 -3.48 -17.48
C SER A 316 -23.84 -4.64 -18.21
N GLU A 317 -25.13 -4.52 -18.54
CA GLU A 317 -25.88 -5.51 -19.31
C GLU A 317 -25.28 -5.70 -20.71
N TYR A 318 -24.96 -4.61 -21.42
CA TYR A 318 -24.27 -4.68 -22.70
C TYR A 318 -22.93 -5.42 -22.60
N LEU A 319 -22.09 -5.06 -21.60
CA LEU A 319 -20.79 -5.70 -21.42
C LEU A 319 -20.91 -7.20 -21.12
N GLN A 320 -21.98 -7.62 -20.44
CA GLN A 320 -22.23 -9.02 -20.06
C GLN A 320 -22.87 -9.85 -21.18
N THR A 321 -23.72 -9.25 -22.03
CA THR A 321 -24.63 -10.01 -22.92
C THR A 321 -24.40 -9.78 -24.40
N SER A 322 -23.87 -8.62 -24.80
CA SER A 322 -23.73 -8.28 -26.22
C SER A 322 -22.63 -9.10 -26.88
N PRO A 323 -22.83 -9.73 -28.04
CA PRO A 323 -21.77 -10.40 -28.80
C PRO A 323 -20.71 -9.42 -29.35
N GLU A 324 -20.99 -8.11 -29.34
CA GLU A 324 -20.05 -7.06 -29.71
C GLU A 324 -19.16 -6.61 -28.52
N SER A 325 -19.51 -7.03 -27.30
CA SER A 325 -18.70 -6.74 -26.11
C SER A 325 -17.37 -7.50 -26.18
N LEU A 326 -16.27 -6.81 -25.86
CA LEU A 326 -14.98 -7.46 -25.76
C LEU A 326 -14.97 -8.56 -24.65
N PHE A 327 -15.80 -8.40 -23.61
CA PHE A 327 -15.91 -9.35 -22.50
C PHE A 327 -16.67 -10.63 -22.87
N THR A 328 -17.55 -10.59 -23.87
CA THR A 328 -18.20 -11.80 -24.41
C THR A 328 -17.37 -12.44 -25.52
N GLN A 329 -16.58 -11.64 -26.25
CA GLN A 329 -15.70 -12.13 -27.31
C GLN A 329 -14.43 -12.81 -26.78
N LYS A 330 -13.89 -12.36 -25.64
CA LYS A 330 -12.60 -12.84 -25.12
C LYS A 330 -12.57 -12.88 -23.60
N SER A 331 -11.92 -13.91 -23.06
CA SER A 331 -11.50 -13.92 -21.66
C SER A 331 -10.43 -12.85 -21.44
N ILE A 332 -10.66 -11.95 -20.48
CA ILE A 332 -9.74 -10.86 -20.16
C ILE A 332 -9.41 -10.91 -18.67
N CYS A 333 -8.12 -10.85 -18.36
CA CYS A 333 -7.63 -10.64 -17.02
C CYS A 333 -6.44 -9.68 -17.08
N SER A 334 -6.41 -8.67 -16.21
CA SER A 334 -5.27 -7.77 -16.08
C SER A 334 -4.87 -7.60 -14.63
N LEU A 335 -3.57 -7.57 -14.38
CA LEU A 335 -2.98 -7.40 -13.07
C LEU A 335 -1.95 -6.28 -13.13
N GLN A 336 -2.12 -5.26 -12.30
CA GLN A 336 -1.09 -4.23 -12.12
C GLN A 336 0.12 -4.83 -11.40
N THR A 337 1.32 -4.45 -11.83
CA THR A 337 2.57 -4.87 -11.17
C THR A 337 3.31 -3.63 -10.66
N PRO A 338 4.25 -3.78 -9.72
CA PRO A 338 5.03 -2.64 -9.22
C PRO A 338 5.75 -1.84 -10.32
N THR A 339 6.09 -2.49 -11.45
CA THR A 339 6.74 -1.84 -12.60
C THR A 339 5.85 -1.66 -13.82
N GLY A 340 4.57 -2.00 -13.79
CA GLY A 340 3.71 -1.87 -14.97
C GLY A 340 2.44 -2.70 -14.86
N PHE A 341 2.17 -3.57 -15.82
CA PHE A 341 1.00 -4.46 -15.76
C PHE A 341 1.22 -5.73 -16.58
N ARG A 342 0.45 -6.76 -16.25
CA ARG A 342 0.30 -7.98 -17.02
C ARG A 342 -1.15 -8.08 -17.47
N ALA A 343 -1.39 -8.58 -18.67
CA ALA A 343 -2.72 -8.88 -19.15
C ALA A 343 -2.74 -10.18 -19.95
N LEU A 344 -3.81 -10.93 -19.80
CA LEU A 344 -4.15 -12.09 -20.61
C LEU A 344 -5.47 -11.75 -21.31
N ILE A 345 -5.43 -11.67 -22.65
CA ILE A 345 -6.60 -11.40 -23.49
C ILE A 345 -6.70 -12.54 -24.50
N GLY A 346 -7.68 -13.42 -24.33
CA GLY A 346 -7.72 -14.71 -25.02
C GLY A 346 -6.44 -15.51 -24.76
N TRP A 347 -5.75 -15.92 -25.83
CA TRP A 347 -4.48 -16.66 -25.75
C TRP A 347 -3.24 -15.76 -25.75
N THR A 348 -3.39 -14.45 -25.69
CA THR A 348 -2.27 -13.51 -25.72
C THR A 348 -1.94 -13.03 -24.32
N TYR A 349 -0.77 -13.42 -23.81
CA TYR A 349 -0.18 -12.83 -22.61
C TYR A 349 0.65 -11.63 -23.02
N SER A 350 0.41 -10.50 -22.38
CA SER A 350 1.20 -9.27 -22.49
C SER A 350 1.71 -8.84 -21.13
N GLU A 351 2.98 -8.45 -21.07
CA GLU A 351 3.61 -7.85 -19.90
C GLU A 351 4.23 -6.52 -20.33
N VAL A 352 3.89 -5.47 -19.59
CA VAL A 352 4.45 -4.14 -19.76
C VAL A 352 5.25 -3.83 -18.52
N THR A 353 6.53 -3.55 -18.72
CA THR A 353 7.48 -3.21 -17.67
C THR A 353 8.08 -1.84 -17.95
N PHE A 354 7.98 -0.93 -16.99
CA PHE A 354 8.59 0.38 -17.07
C PHE A 354 10.10 0.29 -16.82
N ASN A 355 10.89 0.81 -17.75
CA ASN A 355 12.31 1.04 -17.60
C ASN A 355 12.56 2.50 -17.14
N PRO A 356 13.01 2.70 -15.88
CA PRO A 356 13.27 4.04 -15.35
C PRO A 356 14.49 4.72 -15.97
N GLU A 357 15.51 3.98 -16.41
CA GLU A 357 16.76 4.55 -16.95
C GLU A 357 16.54 5.23 -18.31
N GLU A 358 15.69 4.62 -19.13
CA GLU A 358 15.38 5.10 -20.48
C GLU A 358 14.04 5.84 -20.58
N ASN A 359 13.29 5.91 -19.48
CA ASN A 359 11.92 6.44 -19.43
C ASN A 359 11.01 5.80 -20.50
N THR A 360 11.11 4.48 -20.68
CA THR A 360 10.42 3.70 -21.72
C THR A 360 9.51 2.64 -21.09
N ASP A 361 8.39 2.35 -21.74
CA ASP A 361 7.58 1.17 -21.42
C ASP A 361 8.06 0.03 -22.34
N ILE A 362 8.59 -1.04 -21.74
CA ILE A 362 9.02 -2.26 -22.42
C ILE A 362 7.82 -3.20 -22.51
N PHE A 363 7.51 -3.67 -23.71
CA PHE A 363 6.40 -4.55 -23.97
C PHE A 363 6.87 -5.93 -24.40
N GLU A 364 6.45 -6.94 -23.65
CA GLU A 364 6.63 -8.35 -23.97
C GLU A 364 5.25 -8.96 -24.26
N MET A 365 5.13 -9.67 -25.38
CA MET A 365 3.93 -10.46 -25.68
C MET A 365 4.32 -11.85 -26.12
N ARG A 366 3.49 -12.82 -25.71
CA ARG A 366 3.62 -14.22 -26.12
C ARG A 366 2.25 -14.85 -26.30
N ASN A 367 2.12 -15.69 -27.31
CA ASN A 367 0.98 -16.56 -27.47
C ASN A 367 1.14 -17.75 -26.51
N VAL A 368 0.19 -17.92 -25.59
CA VAL A 368 0.26 -18.97 -24.57
C VAL A 368 -0.18 -20.33 -25.16
N ALA A 369 -0.84 -20.36 -26.32
CA ALA A 369 -1.19 -21.59 -27.03
C ALA A 369 0.05 -22.39 -27.49
N ASP A 370 1.15 -21.71 -27.83
CA ASP A 370 2.39 -22.36 -28.27
C ASP A 370 3.07 -23.15 -27.14
N ASN A 371 2.93 -22.67 -25.90
CA ASN A 371 3.42 -23.37 -24.71
C ASN A 371 2.60 -24.63 -24.40
N LEU A 372 1.28 -24.58 -24.58
CA LEU A 372 0.41 -25.76 -24.45
C LEU A 372 0.76 -26.82 -25.50
N THR A 373 1.07 -26.42 -26.73
CA THR A 373 1.48 -27.34 -27.80
C THR A 373 2.82 -28.03 -27.49
N ARG A 374 3.78 -27.31 -26.88
CA ARG A 374 5.06 -27.88 -26.41
C ARG A 374 4.90 -28.81 -25.20
N ILE A 375 4.01 -28.47 -24.27
CA ILE A 375 3.70 -29.29 -23.08
C ILE A 375 2.96 -30.57 -23.49
N CYS A 376 2.01 -30.49 -24.43
CA CYS A 376 1.28 -31.63 -24.97
C CYS A 376 2.16 -32.56 -25.82
N LYS A 377 3.17 -32.03 -26.54
CA LYS A 377 4.14 -32.86 -27.28
C LYS A 377 5.13 -33.63 -26.38
N LYS A 378 5.36 -33.17 -25.14
CA LYS A 378 6.28 -33.83 -24.20
C LYS A 378 5.64 -34.94 -23.37
N ASN A 379 4.30 -35.06 -23.35
CA ASN A 379 3.59 -36.07 -22.58
C ASN A 379 2.63 -36.84 -23.49
N SER A 380 3.10 -37.97 -24.04
CA SER A 380 2.30 -38.94 -24.80
C SER A 380 1.40 -39.82 -23.91
N GLN A 381 1.28 -39.49 -22.63
CA GLN A 381 0.24 -40.00 -21.74
C GLN A 381 -0.56 -38.79 -21.26
N GLY A 382 -1.87 -38.82 -21.50
CA GLY A 382 -2.77 -37.67 -21.41
C GLY A 382 -2.52 -36.78 -20.19
N LEU A 383 -2.27 -35.49 -20.45
CA LEU A 383 -2.10 -34.50 -19.39
C LEU A 383 -3.47 -33.98 -18.97
N HIS A 384 -3.83 -34.18 -17.70
CA HIS A 384 -4.88 -33.40 -17.05
C HIS A 384 -4.28 -32.03 -16.67
N VAL A 385 -4.59 -30.99 -17.45
CA VAL A 385 -4.26 -29.61 -17.07
C VAL A 385 -5.38 -29.11 -16.15
N LYS A 386 -5.14 -29.04 -14.84
CA LYS A 386 -6.01 -28.32 -13.90
C LYS A 386 -5.60 -26.85 -13.85
N VAL A 387 -6.40 -25.99 -14.46
CA VAL A 387 -6.31 -24.54 -14.24
C VAL A 387 -7.12 -24.24 -12.99
N PHE A 388 -6.45 -23.80 -11.91
CA PHE A 388 -7.13 -23.36 -10.70
C PHE A 388 -7.46 -21.87 -10.83
N LEU A 389 -8.74 -21.56 -11.06
CA LEU A 389 -9.29 -20.24 -10.78
C LEU A 389 -9.92 -20.31 -9.38
N LYS A 390 -9.33 -19.58 -8.43
CA LYS A 390 -9.87 -19.47 -7.08
C LYS A 390 -10.95 -18.38 -7.08
N GLU A 391 -12.21 -18.77 -7.05
CA GLU A 391 -13.30 -17.81 -6.81
C GLU A 391 -13.23 -17.25 -5.38
N ARG A 392 -13.64 -15.99 -5.24
CA ARG A 392 -13.47 -15.17 -4.03
C ARG A 392 -14.33 -15.65 -2.84
N ASN A 393 -15.26 -16.59 -3.04
CA ASN A 393 -16.15 -17.11 -2.00
C ASN A 393 -16.00 -18.63 -1.82
N GLY A 394 -15.01 -19.04 -1.02
CA GLY A 394 -15.10 -20.12 -0.02
C GLY A 394 -15.57 -21.54 -0.38
N SER A 395 -15.89 -21.89 -1.63
CA SER A 395 -16.29 -23.25 -1.98
C SER A 395 -15.60 -23.72 -3.26
N ALA A 396 -14.73 -24.73 -3.11
CA ALA A 396 -14.07 -25.38 -4.23
C ALA A 396 -15.08 -26.29 -4.95
N GLY A 397 -15.79 -25.73 -5.92
CA GLY A 397 -16.61 -26.48 -6.87
C GLY A 397 -15.82 -26.77 -8.15
N ILE A 398 -15.77 -28.02 -8.59
CA ILE A 398 -15.29 -28.39 -9.92
C ILE A 398 -16.37 -27.94 -10.92
N LEU A 399 -16.14 -26.85 -11.64
CA LEU A 399 -16.94 -26.49 -12.80
C LEU A 399 -16.51 -27.38 -13.97
N GLN A 400 -17.25 -28.48 -14.14
CA GLN A 400 -17.45 -29.25 -15.38
C GLN A 400 -16.21 -29.93 -16.01
N GLU A 401 -16.17 -31.26 -15.99
CA GLU A 401 -15.27 -32.07 -16.82
C GLU A 401 -15.74 -32.09 -18.28
N ASP A 402 -15.31 -31.13 -19.08
CA ASP A 402 -15.41 -31.29 -20.53
C ASP A 402 -14.17 -31.98 -21.08
N ARG A 403 -14.36 -33.22 -21.56
CA ARG A 403 -13.42 -33.91 -22.42
C ARG A 403 -13.25 -33.10 -23.69
N VAL A 404 -12.11 -32.44 -23.85
CA VAL A 404 -11.69 -31.91 -25.15
C VAL A 404 -11.30 -33.09 -26.05
N GLN A 405 -12.27 -33.68 -26.75
CA GLN A 405 -12.00 -34.43 -27.97
C GLN A 405 -11.78 -33.44 -29.11
N ARG A 406 -10.76 -33.72 -29.92
CA ARG A 406 -10.33 -32.96 -31.10
C ARG A 406 -11.52 -32.48 -31.94
N GLY A 407 -11.61 -31.17 -32.17
CA GLY A 407 -12.52 -30.62 -33.17
C GLY A 407 -12.53 -29.10 -33.20
N VAL A 408 -11.70 -28.57 -34.12
CA VAL A 408 -11.71 -27.25 -34.79
C VAL A 408 -11.60 -25.99 -33.92
#